data_AF-A0A059X846-F1
#
_entry.id   AF-A0A059X846-F1
#
_cell.length_a   1.000
_cell.length_b   1.000
_cell.length_c   1.000
_cell.angle_alpha   90.00
_cell.angle_beta   90.00
_cell.angle_gamma   90.00
#
_symmetry.space_group_name_H-M   'P 1'
#
loop_
_entity.id
_entity.type
_entity.pdbx_description
1 polymer ?
#
loop_
_entity_poly.entity_id
_entity_poly.type
_entity_poly.pdbx_seq_one_letter_code
_entity_poly.pdbx_strand_id
1 'polypeptide(L)'
;FRLPRVPSVYLFKNAVDEVLYVGKATNLRQRVRSYFNGDDRRKVGRLLHETASIETETTANEFEAQVREVRLIHKYEPHYNYQVKNWRKYSFASLTLDEKYPRLIVARNAHMRDDRFNIGPLSSRAQAQTVIDAIHSVTRLRRCTKLPSSRRDVTPCLAAQLGTIDCVCTGAVSVEEYAEMVAGVVDQLSNNPNELLKALRLKMTQLAKKERFEDAAEMRDRADTLARILIRQAQIGAVQKHGHLVLRAADRSHIQLSHGRVVAVTFDNQLSFDRDHVCNDECPINASIHPNTVDELLCVTRFIDRQFDSLEVVESSSQFVWPRDEIDRIVPKEPSRQRPLPSRCSTAVA
;
A
#
# COMPACT_ATOMS: atom_id res chain seq x y z
N PHE A 1 8.89 -23.95 27.93
CA PHE A 1 7.77 -23.83 26.97
C PHE A 1 7.98 -24.75 25.76
N ARG A 2 7.15 -25.78 25.57
CA ARG A 2 7.11 -26.56 24.31
C ARG A 2 6.28 -25.76 23.30
N LEU A 3 6.95 -24.89 22.54
CA LEU A 3 6.29 -24.10 21.48
C LEU A 3 6.28 -24.88 20.15
N PRO A 4 5.19 -24.79 19.36
CA PRO A 4 5.10 -25.47 18.08
C PRO A 4 6.07 -24.88 17.04
N ARG A 5 6.36 -25.66 16.01
CA ARG A 5 7.18 -25.28 14.85
C ARG A 5 6.32 -25.02 13.61
N VAL A 6 5.15 -24.42 13.82
CA VAL A 6 4.17 -24.11 12.78
C VAL A 6 3.98 -22.59 12.69
N PRO A 7 3.39 -22.08 11.58
CA PRO A 7 2.97 -20.70 11.49
C PRO A 7 2.04 -20.34 12.66
N SER A 8 2.29 -19.19 13.27
CA SER A 8 1.53 -18.76 14.46
C SER A 8 1.62 -17.25 14.65
N VAL A 9 0.64 -16.70 15.36
CA VAL A 9 0.71 -15.38 15.98
C VAL A 9 0.96 -15.54 17.48
N TYR A 10 1.68 -14.59 18.07
CA TYR A 10 1.96 -14.56 19.51
C TYR A 10 1.74 -13.18 20.09
N LEU A 11 1.28 -13.14 21.34
CA LEU A 11 0.96 -11.95 22.10
C LEU A 11 1.76 -11.97 23.40
N PHE A 12 2.59 -10.95 23.61
CA PHE A 12 3.24 -10.71 24.89
C PHE A 12 2.29 -9.90 25.76
N LYS A 13 2.01 -10.36 26.98
CA LYS A 13 1.11 -9.70 27.92
C LYS A 13 1.78 -9.39 29.24
N ASN A 14 1.34 -8.32 29.91
CA ASN A 14 1.79 -7.99 31.27
C ASN A 14 1.02 -8.77 32.35
N ALA A 15 1.32 -8.50 33.61
CA ALA A 15 0.71 -9.18 34.76
C ALA A 15 -0.80 -8.92 34.93
N VAL A 16 -1.35 -7.91 34.25
CA VAL A 16 -2.80 -7.58 34.25
C VAL A 16 -3.50 -7.98 32.95
N ASP A 17 -2.89 -8.89 32.17
CA ASP A 17 -3.39 -9.41 30.88
C ASP A 17 -3.50 -8.37 29.74
N GLU A 18 -2.84 -7.21 29.87
CA GLU A 18 -2.76 -6.21 28.80
C GLU A 18 -1.76 -6.66 27.73
N VAL A 19 -2.16 -6.58 26.46
CA VAL A 19 -1.33 -6.94 25.31
C VAL A 19 -0.28 -5.85 25.04
N LEU A 20 0.98 -6.17 25.29
CA LEU A 20 2.12 -5.28 25.10
C LEU A 20 2.66 -5.31 23.67
N TYR A 21 2.68 -6.49 23.06
CA TYR A 21 3.21 -6.72 21.71
C TYR A 21 2.54 -7.90 21.02
N VAL A 22 2.30 -7.76 19.71
CA VAL A 22 1.79 -8.81 18.82
C VAL A 22 2.82 -9.05 17.71
N GLY A 23 3.11 -10.30 17.39
CA GLY A 23 3.95 -10.65 16.25
C GLY A 23 3.58 -11.97 15.60
N LYS A 24 4.01 -12.15 14.34
CA LYS A 24 3.89 -13.43 13.62
C LYS A 24 5.20 -14.22 13.58
N ALA A 25 5.10 -15.53 13.42
CA ALA A 25 6.22 -16.44 13.20
C ALA A 25 5.86 -17.53 12.20
N THR A 26 6.79 -17.92 11.33
CA THR A 26 6.71 -19.20 10.58
C THR A 26 7.15 -20.38 11.45
N ASN A 27 8.04 -20.14 12.42
CA ASN A 27 8.48 -21.08 13.44
C ASN A 27 8.47 -20.40 14.80
N LEU A 28 7.37 -20.59 15.54
CA LEU A 28 7.14 -19.92 16.82
C LEU A 28 8.24 -20.21 17.85
N ARG A 29 8.69 -21.47 17.95
CA ARG A 29 9.80 -21.85 18.85
C ARG A 29 11.08 -21.08 18.57
N GLN A 30 11.47 -20.97 17.30
CA GLN A 30 12.68 -20.23 16.92
C GLN A 30 12.50 -18.73 17.17
N ARG A 31 11.33 -18.18 16.84
CA ARG A 31 11.04 -16.75 16.99
C ARG A 31 11.00 -16.30 18.44
N VAL A 32 10.36 -17.06 19.33
CA VAL A 32 10.34 -16.72 20.76
C VAL A 32 11.74 -16.82 21.36
N ARG A 33 12.51 -17.87 21.01
CA ARG A 33 13.91 -18.01 21.46
C ARG A 33 14.80 -16.83 21.05
N SER A 34 14.57 -16.20 19.90
CA SER A 34 15.41 -15.07 19.48
C SER A 34 15.30 -13.85 20.39
N TYR A 35 14.17 -13.66 21.09
CA TYR A 35 14.03 -12.57 22.05
C TYR A 35 14.92 -12.78 23.28
N PHE A 36 15.10 -14.03 23.72
CA PHE A 36 15.88 -14.38 24.91
C PHE A 36 17.38 -14.57 24.64
N ASN A 37 17.78 -14.73 23.37
CA ASN A 37 19.17 -14.98 22.98
C ASN A 37 19.97 -13.70 22.66
N GLY A 38 19.67 -12.58 23.30
CA GLY A 38 20.50 -11.36 23.22
C GLY A 38 20.25 -10.48 21.99
N ASP A 39 18.98 -10.25 21.63
CA ASP A 39 18.65 -9.23 20.64
C ASP A 39 18.88 -7.83 21.24
N ASP A 40 20.01 -7.21 20.89
CA ASP A 40 20.57 -5.98 21.48
C ASP A 40 19.75 -4.70 21.18
N ARG A 41 18.54 -4.86 20.65
CA ARG A 41 17.60 -3.76 20.43
C ARG A 41 17.07 -3.31 21.80
N ARG A 42 17.46 -2.13 22.27
CA ARG A 42 17.03 -1.49 23.55
C ARG A 42 15.55 -1.64 23.92
N LYS A 43 14.65 -1.79 22.94
CA LYS A 43 13.20 -1.97 23.14
C LYS A 43 12.80 -3.38 23.55
N VAL A 44 13.55 -4.40 23.15
CA VAL A 44 13.27 -5.81 23.45
C VAL A 44 13.46 -6.08 24.95
N GLY A 45 14.49 -5.51 25.57
CA GLY A 45 14.72 -5.66 27.01
C GLY A 45 13.56 -5.16 27.88
N ARG A 46 12.99 -3.98 27.57
CA ARG A 46 11.83 -3.45 28.31
C ARG A 46 10.57 -4.29 28.11
N LEU A 47 10.28 -4.67 26.86
CA LEU A 47 9.17 -5.56 26.55
C LEU A 47 9.25 -6.85 27.38
N LEU A 48 10.42 -7.51 27.39
CA LEU A 48 10.61 -8.75 28.13
C LEU A 48 10.52 -8.57 29.64
N HIS A 49 10.95 -7.42 30.17
CA HIS A 49 10.84 -7.12 31.60
C HIS A 49 9.38 -6.94 32.05
N GLU A 50 8.54 -6.32 31.23
CA GLU A 50 7.12 -6.09 31.52
C GLU A 50 6.23 -7.31 31.22
N THR A 51 6.74 -8.28 30.46
CA THR A 51 5.97 -9.46 30.06
C THR A 51 5.83 -10.45 31.22
N ALA A 52 4.59 -10.81 31.55
CA ALA A 52 4.26 -11.89 32.48
C ALA A 52 3.87 -13.19 31.77
N SER A 53 3.26 -13.11 30.58
CA SER A 53 2.82 -14.29 29.82
C SER A 53 2.93 -14.10 28.30
N ILE A 54 2.99 -15.22 27.58
CA ILE A 54 2.97 -15.25 26.11
C ILE A 54 1.82 -16.15 25.67
N GLU A 55 0.83 -15.56 25.01
CA GLU A 55 -0.27 -16.28 24.37
C GLU A 55 0.09 -16.56 22.91
N THR A 56 -0.37 -17.69 22.37
CA THR A 56 0.00 -18.14 21.02
C THR A 56 -1.19 -18.76 20.31
N GLU A 57 -1.40 -18.38 19.07
CA GLU A 57 -2.45 -18.90 18.19
C GLU A 57 -1.79 -19.51 16.95
N THR A 58 -1.98 -20.82 16.72
CA THR A 58 -1.50 -21.49 15.52
C THR A 58 -2.38 -21.16 14.32
N THR A 59 -1.79 -21.02 13.15
CA THR A 59 -2.48 -20.72 11.90
C THR A 59 -2.11 -21.77 10.84
N ALA A 60 -2.95 -21.95 9.83
CA ALA A 60 -2.70 -22.90 8.75
C ALA A 60 -1.42 -22.58 7.98
N ASN A 61 -1.22 -21.30 7.63
CA ASN A 61 -0.07 -20.89 6.83
C ASN A 61 0.46 -19.50 7.24
N GLU A 62 1.54 -19.06 6.58
CA GLU A 62 2.16 -17.77 6.86
C GLU A 62 1.24 -16.59 6.50
N PHE A 63 0.42 -16.75 5.46
CA PHE A 63 -0.50 -15.70 5.01
C PHE A 63 -1.57 -15.42 6.07
N GLU A 64 -2.19 -16.46 6.62
CA GLU A 64 -3.14 -16.34 7.73
C GLU A 64 -2.48 -15.71 8.96
N ALA A 65 -1.27 -16.15 9.34
CA ALA A 65 -0.51 -15.54 10.43
C ALA A 65 -0.29 -14.03 10.21
N GLN A 66 -0.07 -13.61 8.96
CA GLN A 66 0.12 -12.22 8.60
C GLN A 66 -1.17 -11.41 8.76
N VAL A 67 -2.30 -11.95 8.31
CA VAL A 67 -3.62 -11.31 8.42
C VAL A 67 -4.06 -11.23 9.89
N ARG A 68 -3.89 -12.32 10.65
CA ARG A 68 -4.17 -12.36 12.09
C ARG A 68 -3.30 -11.36 12.87
N GLU A 69 -2.01 -11.26 12.56
CA GLU A 69 -1.12 -10.26 13.19
C GLU A 69 -1.65 -8.84 13.02
N VAL A 70 -2.03 -8.47 11.80
CA VAL A 70 -2.59 -7.14 11.50
C VAL A 70 -3.86 -6.89 12.32
N ARG A 71 -4.81 -7.83 12.32
CA ARG A 71 -6.07 -7.70 13.05
C ARG A 71 -5.86 -7.57 14.56
N LEU A 72 -4.96 -8.36 15.14
CA LEU A 72 -4.66 -8.30 16.57
C LEU A 72 -3.93 -7.01 16.95
N ILE A 73 -3.06 -6.48 16.08
CA ILE A 73 -2.45 -5.15 16.27
C ILE A 73 -3.52 -4.06 16.23
N HIS A 74 -4.49 -4.12 15.31
CA HIS A 74 -5.58 -3.15 15.26
C HIS A 74 -6.54 -3.28 16.45
N LYS A 75 -6.83 -4.50 16.90
CA LYS A 75 -7.72 -4.78 18.04
C LYS A 75 -7.14 -4.27 19.36
N TYR A 76 -5.87 -4.54 19.63
CA TYR A 76 -5.27 -4.28 20.94
C TYR A 76 -4.41 -3.00 20.99
N GLU A 77 -4.08 -2.41 19.84
CA GLU A 77 -3.17 -1.26 19.69
C GLU A 77 -1.91 -1.32 20.60
N PRO A 78 -1.17 -2.45 20.62
CA PRO A 78 -0.13 -2.69 21.61
C PRO A 78 0.95 -1.62 21.59
N HIS A 79 1.35 -1.14 22.77
CA HIS A 79 2.31 -0.04 22.94
C HIS A 79 3.60 -0.24 22.13
N TYR A 80 4.17 -1.45 22.15
CA TYR A 80 5.43 -1.75 21.48
C TYR A 80 5.28 -1.90 19.95
N ASN A 81 4.11 -2.28 19.44
CA ASN A 81 3.84 -2.30 17.99
C ASN A 81 3.62 -0.90 17.44
N TYR A 82 2.93 -0.02 18.17
CA TYR A 82 2.62 1.34 17.75
C TYR A 82 3.89 2.14 17.36
N GLN A 83 5.00 1.87 18.04
CA GLN A 83 6.27 2.53 17.74
C GLN A 83 6.86 2.11 16.37
N VAL A 84 6.45 0.97 15.80
CA VAL A 84 7.07 0.35 14.61
C VAL A 84 6.10 0.22 13.42
N LYS A 85 4.86 -0.19 13.65
CA LYS A 85 3.83 -0.47 12.62
C LYS A 85 2.57 0.38 12.88
N ASN A 86 2.70 1.70 12.80
CA ASN A 86 1.57 2.60 13.00
C ASN A 86 0.81 2.82 11.69
N TRP A 87 -0.28 2.09 11.53
CA TRP A 87 -1.21 2.17 10.41
C TRP A 87 -1.88 3.56 10.27
N ARG A 88 -1.93 4.35 11.35
CA ARG A 88 -2.40 5.76 11.29
C ARG A 88 -1.41 6.69 10.58
N LYS A 89 -0.18 6.24 10.28
CA LYS A 89 0.84 7.04 9.57
C LYS A 89 0.65 7.07 8.05
N TYR A 90 -0.25 6.26 7.49
CA TYR A 90 -0.50 6.31 6.06
C TYR A 90 -0.86 7.73 5.63
N SER A 91 -0.26 8.15 4.53
CA SER A 91 -0.54 9.42 3.88
C SER A 91 -1.15 9.14 2.50
N PHE A 92 -1.86 10.12 1.99
CA PHE A 92 -2.53 10.08 0.70
C PHE A 92 -2.18 11.34 -0.08
N ALA A 93 -2.00 11.21 -1.39
CA ALA A 93 -2.00 12.35 -2.29
C ALA A 93 -3.44 12.55 -2.77
N SER A 94 -4.11 13.58 -2.27
CA SER A 94 -5.54 13.80 -2.48
C SER A 94 -5.78 14.98 -3.40
N LEU A 95 -6.60 14.80 -4.42
CA LEU A 95 -7.13 15.87 -5.25
C LEU A 95 -8.45 16.35 -4.66
N THR A 96 -8.49 17.63 -4.32
CA THR A 96 -9.60 18.31 -3.63
C THR A 96 -10.78 18.59 -4.57
N LEU A 97 -11.47 17.54 -5.00
CA LEU A 97 -12.65 17.63 -5.87
C LEU A 97 -13.85 18.35 -5.22
N ASP A 98 -13.79 18.53 -3.90
CA ASP A 98 -14.71 19.34 -3.08
C ASP A 98 -14.51 20.86 -3.23
N GLU A 99 -13.43 21.31 -3.90
CA GLU A 99 -13.13 22.71 -4.12
C GLU A 99 -13.45 23.16 -5.56
N LYS A 100 -13.84 24.42 -5.75
CA LYS A 100 -14.12 25.01 -7.08
C LYS A 100 -12.94 24.89 -8.07
N TYR A 101 -11.71 24.94 -7.54
CA TYR A 101 -10.50 24.70 -8.31
C TYR A 101 -9.72 23.57 -7.62
N PRO A 102 -9.91 22.30 -7.98
CA PRO A 102 -9.23 21.21 -7.31
C PRO A 102 -7.70 21.35 -7.34
N ARG A 103 -7.05 20.96 -6.24
CA ARG A 103 -5.58 20.89 -6.11
C ARG A 103 -5.15 19.61 -5.40
N LEU A 104 -3.89 19.24 -5.59
CA LEU A 104 -3.26 18.15 -4.87
C LEU A 104 -2.78 18.59 -3.49
N ILE A 105 -3.09 17.79 -2.48
CA ILE A 105 -2.64 17.98 -1.10
C ILE A 105 -2.17 16.65 -0.52
N VAL A 106 -1.27 16.71 0.46
CA VAL A 106 -0.99 15.53 1.28
C VAL A 106 -2.01 15.44 2.41
N ALA A 107 -2.88 14.44 2.36
CA ALA A 107 -3.80 14.10 3.43
C ALA A 107 -3.21 12.98 4.31
N ARG A 108 -3.55 13.00 5.61
CA ARG A 108 -3.28 11.88 6.51
C ARG A 108 -4.48 10.94 6.52
N ASN A 109 -4.26 9.67 6.82
CA ASN A 109 -5.30 8.64 6.92
C ASN A 109 -6.52 9.10 7.74
N ALA A 110 -6.28 9.72 8.91
CA ALA A 110 -7.32 10.23 9.80
C ALA A 110 -8.15 11.42 9.25
N HIS A 111 -7.73 12.03 8.14
CA HIS A 111 -8.40 13.17 7.51
C HIS A 111 -8.73 12.89 6.03
N MET A 112 -8.76 11.61 5.66
CA MET A 112 -9.21 11.22 4.33
C MET A 112 -10.70 11.55 4.20
N ARG A 113 -11.09 12.10 3.05
CA ARG A 113 -12.48 12.38 2.72
C ARG A 113 -12.86 11.59 1.47
N ASP A 114 -14.06 11.04 1.46
CA ASP A 114 -14.56 10.21 0.35
C ASP A 114 -14.97 11.02 -0.89
N ASP A 115 -15.25 12.32 -0.71
CA ASP A 115 -15.54 13.27 -1.79
C ASP A 115 -14.28 13.77 -2.53
N ARG A 116 -13.11 13.20 -2.23
CA ARG A 116 -11.83 13.52 -2.85
C ARG A 116 -11.30 12.34 -3.62
N PHE A 117 -10.53 12.62 -4.67
CA PHE A 117 -9.78 11.58 -5.34
C PHE A 117 -8.47 11.31 -4.59
N ASN A 118 -8.40 10.18 -3.89
CA ASN A 118 -7.28 9.84 -3.02
C ASN A 118 -6.36 8.81 -3.69
N ILE A 119 -5.08 9.15 -3.80
CA ILE A 119 -4.02 8.26 -4.30
C ILE A 119 -3.24 7.72 -3.11
N GLY A 120 -3.20 6.39 -2.95
CA GLY A 120 -2.54 5.75 -1.82
C GLY A 120 -3.00 4.30 -1.59
N PRO A 121 -2.59 3.68 -0.47
CA PRO A 121 -1.87 4.26 0.68
C PRO A 121 -0.38 4.50 0.44
N LEU A 122 0.15 5.59 1.01
CA LEU A 122 1.58 5.92 1.00
C LEU A 122 2.20 5.79 2.38
N SER A 123 3.43 5.27 2.45
CA SER A 123 4.11 4.94 3.72
C SER A 123 4.53 6.17 4.52
N SER A 124 4.60 7.35 3.89
CA SER A 124 5.01 8.59 4.53
C SER A 124 4.48 9.82 3.80
N ARG A 125 4.47 10.95 4.51
CA ARG A 125 4.21 12.28 3.94
C ARG A 125 5.18 12.61 2.81
N ALA A 126 6.45 12.23 2.95
CA ALA A 126 7.47 12.45 1.93
C ALA A 126 7.13 11.71 0.63
N GLN A 127 6.73 10.44 0.74
CA GLN A 127 6.31 9.67 -0.43
C GLN A 127 5.05 10.26 -1.09
N ALA A 128 4.09 10.73 -0.30
CA ALA A 128 2.91 11.44 -0.82
C ALA A 128 3.30 12.72 -1.56
N GLN A 129 4.27 13.48 -1.04
CA GLN A 129 4.80 14.65 -1.71
C GLN A 129 5.50 14.28 -3.04
N THR A 130 6.29 13.21 -3.06
CA THR A 130 6.93 12.71 -4.30
C THR A 130 5.90 12.40 -5.39
N VAL A 131 4.76 11.78 -5.03
CA VAL A 131 3.65 11.53 -5.95
C VAL A 131 3.03 12.81 -6.47
N ILE A 132 2.76 13.78 -5.58
CA ILE A 132 2.24 15.10 -5.96
C ILE A 132 3.19 15.82 -6.91
N ASP A 133 4.49 15.81 -6.62
CA ASP A 133 5.50 16.45 -7.46
C ASP A 133 5.62 15.77 -8.83
N ALA A 134 5.48 14.45 -8.89
CA ALA A 134 5.42 13.70 -10.15
C ALA A 134 4.24 14.21 -11.01
N ILE A 135 3.04 14.25 -10.45
CA ILE A 135 1.84 14.72 -11.17
C ILE A 135 1.99 16.19 -11.59
N HIS A 136 2.45 17.06 -10.70
CA HIS A 136 2.68 18.48 -11.01
C HIS A 136 3.77 18.74 -12.04
N SER A 137 4.66 17.77 -12.28
CA SER A 137 5.71 17.93 -13.29
C SER A 137 5.17 17.82 -14.72
N VAL A 138 4.02 17.19 -14.92
CA VAL A 138 3.41 16.94 -16.24
C VAL A 138 1.98 17.48 -16.37
N THR A 139 1.39 17.95 -15.27
CA THR A 139 0.08 18.61 -15.25
C THR A 139 0.21 20.08 -14.90
N ARG A 140 -0.78 20.88 -15.30
CA ARG A 140 -0.84 22.33 -15.03
C ARG A 140 -1.74 22.71 -13.85
N LEU A 141 -2.06 21.72 -13.00
CA LEU A 141 -2.85 21.94 -11.79
C LEU A 141 -2.23 23.02 -10.91
N ARG A 142 -3.10 23.84 -10.31
CA ARG A 142 -2.66 24.88 -9.38
C ARG A 142 -1.96 24.28 -8.16
N ARG A 143 -1.00 25.02 -7.62
CA ARG A 143 -0.21 24.63 -6.43
C ARG A 143 -0.49 25.51 -5.20
N CYS A 144 -1.26 26.57 -5.37
CA CYS A 144 -1.49 27.56 -4.31
C CYS A 144 -2.42 27.04 -3.20
N THR A 145 -2.07 27.38 -1.95
CA THR A 145 -2.88 27.01 -0.77
C THR A 145 -4.11 27.91 -0.60
N LYS A 146 -4.06 29.15 -1.09
CA LYS A 146 -5.18 30.09 -1.03
C LYS A 146 -5.32 30.81 -2.36
N LEU A 147 -6.56 31.05 -2.76
CA LEU A 147 -6.87 31.98 -3.83
C LEU A 147 -7.01 33.39 -3.22
N PRO A 148 -6.62 34.44 -3.96
CA PRO A 148 -6.89 35.80 -3.52
C PRO A 148 -8.41 36.04 -3.43
N SER A 149 -8.82 36.87 -2.48
CA SER A 149 -10.22 37.23 -2.25
C SER A 149 -10.82 38.06 -3.39
N SER A 150 -9.98 38.81 -4.09
CA SER A 150 -10.31 39.55 -5.32
C SER A 150 -9.46 39.04 -6.47
N ARG A 151 -10.07 38.91 -7.66
CA ARG A 151 -9.38 38.58 -8.91
C ARG A 151 -8.94 39.82 -9.71
N ARG A 152 -9.33 41.02 -9.27
CA ARG A 152 -8.88 42.27 -9.89
C ARG A 152 -7.41 42.48 -9.57
N ASP A 153 -6.63 42.83 -10.60
CA ASP A 153 -5.22 43.22 -10.52
C ASP A 153 -4.29 42.19 -9.87
N VAL A 154 -4.59 40.90 -10.03
CA VAL A 154 -3.73 39.82 -9.54
C VAL A 154 -2.60 39.57 -10.54
N THR A 155 -1.36 39.83 -10.13
CA THR A 155 -0.18 39.45 -10.89
C THR A 155 -0.01 37.93 -10.93
N PRO A 156 0.25 37.31 -12.11
CA PRO A 156 0.58 35.89 -12.19
C PRO A 156 1.77 35.54 -11.28
N CYS A 157 1.66 34.45 -10.53
CA CYS A 157 2.78 33.99 -9.70
C CYS A 157 3.92 33.45 -10.57
N LEU A 158 5.11 33.31 -9.98
CA LEU A 158 6.30 32.80 -10.68
C LEU A 158 6.04 31.47 -11.42
N ALA A 159 5.31 30.54 -10.80
CA ALA A 159 4.98 29.26 -11.42
C ALA A 159 4.15 29.43 -12.71
N ALA A 160 3.24 30.40 -12.74
CA ALA A 160 2.45 30.73 -13.92
C ALA A 160 3.28 31.46 -14.98
N GLN A 161 4.16 32.38 -14.57
CA GLN A 161 5.08 33.06 -15.49
C GLN A 161 6.04 32.08 -16.17
N LEU A 162 6.45 31.03 -15.48
CA LEU A 162 7.23 29.92 -16.02
C LEU A 162 6.40 28.91 -16.84
N GLY A 163 5.09 29.11 -16.95
CA GLY A 163 4.17 28.22 -17.68
C GLY A 163 3.99 26.83 -17.06
N THR A 164 4.31 26.67 -15.77
CA THR A 164 4.24 25.36 -15.06
C THR A 164 2.87 25.06 -14.45
N ILE A 165 2.01 26.07 -14.34
CA ILE A 165 0.64 25.95 -13.87
C ILE A 165 -0.27 26.86 -14.70
N ASP A 166 -1.55 26.53 -14.73
CA ASP A 166 -2.56 27.44 -15.24
C ASP A 166 -3.12 28.30 -14.09
N CYS A 167 -2.92 29.61 -14.22
CA CYS A 167 -3.18 30.55 -13.13
C CYS A 167 -4.67 30.89 -13.04
N VAL A 168 -5.38 30.19 -12.16
CA VAL A 168 -6.80 30.48 -11.88
C VAL A 168 -7.00 31.80 -11.12
N CYS A 169 -5.94 32.36 -10.52
CA CYS A 169 -6.01 33.57 -9.70
C CYS A 169 -6.26 34.84 -10.53
N THR A 170 -5.78 34.89 -11.77
CA THR A 170 -5.93 36.05 -12.66
C THR A 170 -7.27 36.06 -13.39
N GLY A 171 -8.06 34.98 -13.27
CA GLY A 171 -9.28 34.79 -14.04
C GLY A 171 -9.06 34.42 -15.51
N ALA A 172 -7.82 34.17 -15.93
CA ALA A 172 -7.48 33.77 -17.31
C ALA A 172 -8.00 32.38 -17.70
N VAL A 173 -8.35 31.54 -16.70
CA VAL A 173 -8.95 30.23 -16.89
C VAL A 173 -10.28 30.19 -16.17
N SER A 174 -11.33 29.84 -16.90
CA SER A 174 -12.67 29.66 -16.37
C SER A 174 -12.74 28.46 -15.40
N VAL A 175 -13.87 28.30 -14.73
CA VAL A 175 -14.05 27.19 -13.79
C VAL A 175 -14.22 25.90 -14.57
N GLU A 176 -14.92 25.99 -15.69
CA GLU A 176 -15.29 24.93 -16.60
C GLU A 176 -14.05 24.36 -17.29
N GLU A 177 -13.21 25.23 -17.87
CA GLU A 177 -11.93 24.82 -18.49
C GLU A 177 -11.00 24.15 -17.47
N TYR A 178 -10.94 24.66 -16.24
CA TYR A 178 -10.13 24.04 -15.19
C TYR A 178 -10.72 22.69 -14.74
N ALA A 179 -12.04 22.57 -14.68
CA ALA A 179 -12.72 21.32 -14.34
C ALA A 179 -12.48 20.24 -15.39
N GLU A 180 -12.50 20.59 -16.69
CA GLU A 180 -12.16 19.68 -17.78
C GLU A 180 -10.72 19.16 -17.66
N MET A 181 -9.76 20.05 -17.36
CA MET A 181 -8.38 19.64 -17.10
C MET A 181 -8.27 18.70 -15.91
N VAL A 182 -8.95 19.02 -14.81
CA VAL A 182 -8.98 18.17 -13.62
C VAL A 182 -9.57 16.80 -13.94
N ALA A 183 -10.67 16.75 -14.71
CA ALA A 183 -11.28 15.50 -15.14
C ALA A 183 -10.31 14.66 -15.98
N GLY A 184 -9.57 15.29 -16.90
CA GLY A 184 -8.52 14.62 -17.66
C GLY A 184 -7.41 14.03 -16.78
N VAL A 185 -6.99 14.75 -15.73
CA VAL A 185 -6.00 14.24 -14.77
C VAL A 185 -6.57 13.06 -13.97
N VAL A 186 -7.83 13.14 -13.52
CA VAL A 186 -8.50 12.04 -12.82
C VAL A 186 -8.63 10.80 -13.70
N ASP A 187 -9.01 10.97 -14.97
CA ASP A 187 -9.09 9.88 -15.95
C ASP A 187 -7.72 9.22 -16.16
N GLN A 188 -6.68 10.02 -16.38
CA GLN A 188 -5.32 9.51 -16.50
C GLN A 188 -4.87 8.75 -15.25
N LEU A 189 -5.23 9.19 -14.05
CA LEU A 189 -4.84 8.50 -12.82
C LEU A 189 -5.66 7.22 -12.56
N SER A 190 -6.87 7.11 -13.10
CA SER A 190 -7.81 6.02 -12.80
C SER A 190 -7.86 4.96 -13.89
N ASN A 191 -7.91 5.40 -15.15
CA ASN A 191 -8.21 4.57 -16.31
C ASN A 191 -7.00 4.45 -17.25
N ASN A 192 -6.22 5.54 -17.40
CA ASN A 192 -5.13 5.61 -18.38
C ASN A 192 -3.76 6.03 -17.78
N PRO A 193 -3.26 5.33 -16.73
CA PRO A 193 -2.05 5.74 -16.00
C PRO A 193 -0.78 5.77 -16.87
N ASN A 194 -0.74 4.99 -17.94
CA ASN A 194 0.39 4.95 -18.86
C ASN A 194 0.59 6.26 -19.62
N GLU A 195 -0.46 7.02 -19.93
CA GLU A 195 -0.31 8.32 -20.60
C GLU A 195 0.42 9.33 -19.71
N LEU A 196 0.08 9.35 -18.41
CA LEU A 196 0.76 10.19 -17.43
C LEU A 196 2.24 9.77 -17.23
N LEU A 197 2.49 8.47 -17.15
CA LEU A 197 3.85 7.92 -16.98
C LEU A 197 4.71 8.12 -18.23
N LYS A 198 4.12 8.05 -19.43
CA LYS A 198 4.77 8.36 -20.70
C LYS A 198 5.17 9.83 -20.77
N ALA A 199 4.32 10.76 -20.33
CA ALA A 199 4.67 12.17 -20.23
C ALA A 199 5.86 12.40 -19.28
N LEU A 200 5.88 11.72 -18.13
CA LEU A 200 6.99 11.76 -17.19
C LEU A 200 8.29 11.22 -17.79
N ARG A 201 8.21 10.09 -18.50
CA ARG A 201 9.35 9.48 -19.21
C ARG A 201 9.91 10.41 -20.27
N LEU A 202 9.04 11.04 -21.06
CA LEU A 202 9.47 12.00 -22.08
C LEU A 202 10.22 13.18 -21.45
N LYS A 203 9.69 13.74 -20.35
CA LYS A 203 10.32 14.84 -19.62
C LYS A 203 11.69 14.45 -19.05
N MET A 204 11.79 13.25 -18.45
CA MET A 204 13.05 12.67 -17.98
C MET A 204 14.08 12.57 -19.12
N THR A 205 13.68 12.02 -20.27
CA THR A 205 14.56 11.89 -21.45
C THR A 205 15.00 13.25 -21.99
N GLN A 206 14.12 14.26 -21.99
CA GLN A 206 14.48 15.62 -22.40
C GLN A 206 15.51 16.26 -21.47
N LEU A 207 15.40 16.05 -20.15
CA LEU A 207 16.40 16.52 -19.18
C LEU A 207 17.76 15.84 -19.40
N ALA A 208 17.76 14.52 -19.60
CA ALA A 208 18.98 13.77 -19.90
C ALA A 208 19.66 14.23 -21.20
N LYS A 209 18.88 14.49 -22.26
CA LYS A 209 19.40 15.06 -23.53
C LYS A 209 20.04 16.43 -23.37
N LYS A 210 19.65 17.20 -22.34
CA LYS A 210 20.23 18.50 -21.99
C LYS A 210 21.37 18.38 -20.97
N GLU A 211 21.88 17.16 -20.75
CA GLU A 211 22.95 16.86 -19.77
C GLU A 211 22.59 17.21 -18.32
N ARG A 212 21.29 17.38 -18.02
CA ARG A 212 20.78 17.63 -16.67
C ARG A 212 20.51 16.30 -15.95
N PHE A 213 21.57 15.56 -15.66
CA PHE A 213 21.47 14.18 -15.16
C PHE A 213 20.81 14.06 -13.79
N GLU A 214 21.07 15.00 -12.88
CA GLU A 214 20.45 15.00 -11.53
C GLU A 214 18.94 15.20 -11.61
N ASP A 215 18.49 16.18 -12.39
CA ASP A 215 17.05 16.42 -12.61
C ASP A 215 16.38 15.23 -13.31
N ALA A 216 17.07 14.59 -14.27
CA ALA A 216 16.58 13.40 -14.93
C ALA A 216 16.45 12.22 -13.94
N ALA A 217 17.42 12.03 -13.04
CA ALA A 217 17.35 11.01 -12.00
C ALA A 217 16.19 11.28 -11.03
N GLU A 218 16.00 12.53 -10.60
CA GLU A 218 14.88 12.91 -9.74
C GLU A 218 13.52 12.65 -10.43
N MET A 219 13.39 12.99 -11.71
CA MET A 219 12.18 12.73 -12.51
C MET A 219 11.90 11.22 -12.63
N ARG A 220 12.94 10.42 -12.87
CA ARG A 220 12.85 8.95 -12.92
C ARG A 220 12.32 8.39 -11.60
N ASP A 221 12.88 8.84 -10.48
CA ASP A 221 12.54 8.31 -9.15
C ASP A 221 11.12 8.72 -8.73
N ARG A 222 10.70 9.95 -9.08
CA ARG A 222 9.32 10.42 -8.96
C ARG A 222 8.34 9.53 -9.74
N ALA A 223 8.64 9.29 -11.00
CA ALA A 223 7.77 8.52 -11.88
C ALA A 223 7.69 7.04 -11.50
N ASP A 224 8.80 6.42 -11.11
CA ASP A 224 8.81 5.04 -10.59
C ASP A 224 8.05 4.94 -9.26
N THR A 225 8.13 5.97 -8.40
CA THR A 225 7.31 6.05 -7.19
C THR A 225 5.82 6.13 -7.53
N LEU A 226 5.42 7.01 -8.46
CA LEU A 226 4.04 7.10 -8.91
C LEU A 226 3.54 5.78 -9.51
N ALA A 227 4.28 5.17 -10.44
CA ALA A 227 3.92 3.90 -11.06
C ALA A 227 3.68 2.80 -10.02
N ARG A 228 4.58 2.65 -9.04
CA ARG A 228 4.41 1.65 -7.96
C ARG A 228 3.16 1.87 -7.13
N ILE A 229 2.77 3.13 -6.89
CA ILE A 229 1.56 3.44 -6.12
C ILE A 229 0.31 3.17 -6.97
N LEU A 230 0.32 3.53 -8.24
CA LEU A 230 -0.80 3.26 -9.15
C LEU A 230 -1.02 1.75 -9.37
N ILE A 231 0.06 0.97 -9.55
CA ILE A 231 -0.04 -0.51 -9.62
C ILE A 231 -0.70 -1.07 -8.36
N ARG A 232 -0.22 -0.64 -7.19
CA ARG A 232 -0.79 -1.07 -5.92
C ARG A 232 -2.26 -0.69 -5.78
N GLN A 233 -2.63 0.52 -6.21
CA GLN A 233 -4.00 1.00 -6.16
C GLN A 233 -4.91 0.19 -7.10
N ALA A 234 -4.44 -0.14 -8.30
CA ALA A 234 -5.13 -1.05 -9.22
C ALA A 234 -5.29 -2.45 -8.61
N GLN A 235 -4.24 -3.00 -7.99
CA GLN A 235 -4.28 -4.29 -7.30
C GLN A 235 -5.30 -4.30 -6.15
N ILE A 236 -5.32 -3.24 -5.32
CA ILE A 236 -6.31 -3.10 -4.24
C ILE A 236 -7.72 -3.03 -4.82
N GLY A 237 -7.92 -2.20 -5.84
CA GLY A 237 -9.19 -2.06 -6.53
C GLY A 237 -9.69 -3.35 -7.17
N ALA A 238 -8.79 -4.17 -7.73
CA ALA A 238 -9.13 -5.49 -8.26
C ALA A 238 -9.75 -6.35 -7.16
N VAL A 239 -9.07 -6.55 -6.02
CA VAL A 239 -9.63 -7.41 -4.96
C VAL A 239 -10.89 -6.83 -4.32
N GLN A 240 -10.99 -5.51 -4.15
CA GLN A 240 -12.17 -4.89 -3.53
C GLN A 240 -13.43 -4.96 -4.41
N LYS A 241 -13.29 -4.77 -5.73
CA LYS A 241 -14.41 -4.85 -6.68
C LYS A 241 -14.98 -6.26 -6.80
N HIS A 242 -14.17 -7.29 -6.56
CA HIS A 242 -14.64 -8.66 -6.46
C HIS A 242 -15.30 -8.88 -5.10
N GLY A 243 -16.65 -8.91 -5.09
CA GLY A 243 -17.45 -9.09 -3.88
C GLY A 243 -17.13 -10.39 -3.14
N HIS A 244 -16.89 -11.48 -3.88
CA HIS A 244 -16.43 -12.77 -3.37
C HIS A 244 -15.40 -13.40 -4.32
N LEU A 245 -14.31 -13.93 -3.75
CA LEU A 245 -13.20 -14.56 -4.47
C LEU A 245 -12.60 -15.68 -3.63
N VAL A 246 -12.50 -16.89 -4.18
CA VAL A 246 -11.83 -18.05 -3.56
C VAL A 246 -10.59 -18.39 -4.35
N LEU A 247 -9.44 -18.34 -3.70
CA LEU A 247 -8.15 -18.64 -4.28
C LEU A 247 -7.59 -19.93 -3.68
N ARG A 248 -7.05 -20.81 -4.53
CA ARG A 248 -6.27 -21.97 -4.11
C ARG A 248 -4.79 -21.70 -4.32
N ALA A 249 -4.02 -21.80 -3.24
CA ALA A 249 -2.58 -21.62 -3.25
C ALA A 249 -1.83 -22.94 -3.49
N ALA A 250 -0.54 -22.85 -3.82
CA ALA A 250 0.32 -24.00 -4.11
C ALA A 250 0.48 -24.97 -2.91
N ASP A 251 0.32 -24.47 -1.68
CA ASP A 251 0.32 -25.28 -0.46
C ASP A 251 -1.04 -25.98 -0.20
N ARG A 252 -1.97 -25.92 -1.17
CA ARG A 252 -3.34 -26.44 -1.12
C ARG A 252 -4.26 -25.71 -0.12
N SER A 253 -3.83 -24.56 0.42
CA SER A 253 -4.75 -23.71 1.18
C SER A 253 -5.79 -23.06 0.27
N HIS A 254 -7.03 -22.97 0.74
CA HIS A 254 -8.05 -22.14 0.11
C HIS A 254 -8.25 -20.88 0.93
N ILE A 255 -8.24 -19.74 0.25
CA ILE A 255 -8.38 -18.42 0.83
C ILE A 255 -9.63 -17.80 0.25
N GLN A 256 -10.62 -17.57 1.13
CA GLN A 256 -11.86 -16.91 0.77
C GLN A 256 -11.75 -15.43 1.11
N LEU A 257 -11.98 -14.59 0.11
CA LEU A 257 -11.99 -13.15 0.21
C LEU A 257 -13.41 -12.63 -0.02
N SER A 258 -13.81 -11.61 0.73
CA SER A 258 -14.99 -10.80 0.42
C SER A 258 -14.64 -9.33 0.47
N HIS A 259 -14.90 -8.62 -0.64
CA HIS A 259 -14.59 -7.19 -0.80
C HIS A 259 -13.14 -6.86 -0.37
N GLY A 260 -12.18 -7.71 -0.73
CA GLY A 260 -10.78 -7.56 -0.36
C GLY A 260 -10.36 -8.03 1.04
N ARG A 261 -11.28 -8.50 1.88
CA ARG A 261 -10.99 -8.99 3.24
C ARG A 261 -10.96 -10.50 3.30
N VAL A 262 -10.09 -11.07 4.12
CA VAL A 262 -10.05 -12.52 4.34
C VAL A 262 -11.21 -12.94 5.23
N VAL A 263 -12.08 -13.79 4.71
CA VAL A 263 -13.24 -14.34 5.45
C VAL A 263 -12.90 -15.70 6.03
N ALA A 264 -12.23 -16.54 5.25
CA ALA A 264 -11.83 -17.88 5.66
C ALA A 264 -10.48 -18.27 5.05
N VAL A 265 -9.73 -19.09 5.78
CA VAL A 265 -8.56 -19.82 5.30
C VAL A 265 -8.74 -21.26 5.72
N THR A 266 -8.74 -22.16 4.75
CA THR A 266 -8.79 -23.60 4.98
C THR A 266 -7.50 -24.25 4.51
N PHE A 267 -7.04 -25.27 5.23
CA PHE A 267 -5.88 -26.06 4.89
C PHE A 267 -6.18 -27.52 5.17
N ASP A 268 -5.92 -28.40 4.20
CA ASP A 268 -6.29 -29.82 4.26
C ASP A 268 -7.75 -30.05 4.74
N ASN A 269 -8.69 -29.26 4.20
CA ASN A 269 -10.13 -29.25 4.57
C ASN A 269 -10.45 -28.92 6.04
N GLN A 270 -9.48 -28.46 6.83
CA GLN A 270 -9.72 -27.90 8.16
C GLN A 270 -9.83 -26.39 8.07
N LEU A 271 -10.91 -25.85 8.66
CA LEU A 271 -11.11 -24.43 8.84
C LEU A 271 -10.16 -23.95 9.93
N SER A 272 -9.13 -23.19 9.56
CA SER A 272 -8.20 -22.57 10.51
C SER A 272 -8.70 -21.19 10.95
N PHE A 273 -9.40 -20.51 10.03
CA PHE A 273 -9.85 -19.14 10.20
C PHE A 273 -11.36 -19.07 9.97
N ASP A 274 -12.12 -18.85 11.04
CA ASP A 274 -13.53 -18.47 10.99
C ASP A 274 -13.80 -17.28 11.92
N ARG A 275 -14.86 -16.55 11.59
CA ARG A 275 -15.26 -15.20 12.02
C ARG A 275 -15.01 -14.88 13.50
N ASP A 276 -14.09 -13.95 13.71
CA ASP A 276 -14.25 -12.88 14.70
C ASP A 276 -14.20 -11.55 13.95
N HIS A 277 -15.33 -10.84 13.90
CA HIS A 277 -15.53 -9.54 13.25
C HIS A 277 -15.48 -9.50 11.71
N VAL A 278 -16.49 -10.10 11.08
CA VAL A 278 -17.10 -9.38 9.94
C VAL A 278 -17.77 -8.16 10.57
N CYS A 279 -17.14 -6.99 10.49
CA CYS A 279 -17.91 -5.76 10.70
C CYS A 279 -19.07 -5.82 9.71
N ASN A 280 -20.30 -5.70 10.22
CA ASN A 280 -21.51 -5.57 9.42
C ASN A 280 -21.56 -4.25 8.63
N ASP A 281 -20.47 -3.48 8.63
CA ASP A 281 -20.35 -2.28 7.81
C ASP A 281 -20.16 -2.75 6.38
N GLU A 282 -21.27 -2.75 5.64
CA GLU A 282 -21.33 -2.73 4.19
C GLU A 282 -20.16 -1.87 3.69
N CYS A 283 -19.12 -2.50 3.15
CA CYS A 283 -18.01 -1.79 2.55
C CYS A 283 -18.57 -1.25 1.23
N PRO A 284 -18.84 0.06 1.10
CA PRO A 284 -19.52 0.55 -0.10
C PRO A 284 -18.64 0.22 -1.30
N ILE A 285 -19.24 -0.32 -2.35
CA ILE A 285 -18.59 -0.89 -3.53
C ILE A 285 -17.76 0.15 -4.34
N ASN A 286 -17.75 1.42 -3.91
CA ASN A 286 -16.91 2.51 -4.42
C ASN A 286 -16.24 3.36 -3.33
N ALA A 287 -16.23 2.93 -2.06
CA ALA A 287 -15.70 3.72 -0.96
C ALA A 287 -14.18 3.66 -0.87
N SER A 288 -13.59 4.80 -0.57
CA SER A 288 -12.19 4.96 -0.23
C SER A 288 -11.67 3.86 0.69
N ILE A 289 -10.41 3.48 0.53
CA ILE A 289 -9.75 2.45 1.34
C ILE A 289 -9.90 2.82 2.83
N HIS A 290 -10.77 2.10 3.56
CA HIS A 290 -11.01 2.42 4.97
C HIS A 290 -9.68 2.34 5.75
N PRO A 291 -9.36 3.33 6.61
CA PRO A 291 -8.08 3.42 7.33
C PRO A 291 -7.62 2.12 8.01
N ASN A 292 -8.58 1.37 8.57
CA ASN A 292 -8.34 0.14 9.33
C ASN A 292 -8.24 -1.11 8.44
N THR A 293 -8.60 -1.03 7.15
CA THR A 293 -8.51 -2.18 6.23
C THR A 293 -7.26 -2.14 5.36
N VAL A 294 -6.57 -1.00 5.32
CA VAL A 294 -5.36 -0.78 4.52
C VAL A 294 -4.34 -1.90 4.72
N ASP A 295 -3.96 -2.21 5.96
CA ASP A 295 -2.91 -3.20 6.22
C ASP A 295 -3.29 -4.60 5.76
N GLU A 296 -4.55 -5.00 5.96
CA GLU A 296 -5.06 -6.30 5.53
C GLU A 296 -5.09 -6.39 4.00
N LEU A 297 -5.61 -5.37 3.32
CA LEU A 297 -5.59 -5.26 1.86
C LEU A 297 -4.16 -5.32 1.30
N LEU A 298 -3.20 -4.68 1.97
CA LEU A 298 -1.79 -4.77 1.61
C LEU A 298 -1.19 -6.16 1.89
N CYS A 299 -1.73 -6.94 2.82
CA CYS A 299 -1.32 -8.34 3.00
C CYS A 299 -1.87 -9.20 1.87
N VAL A 300 -3.17 -9.07 1.56
CA VAL A 300 -3.84 -9.79 0.47
C VAL A 300 -3.18 -9.51 -0.87
N THR A 301 -3.00 -8.24 -1.23
CA THR A 301 -2.40 -7.86 -2.52
C THR A 301 -0.96 -8.34 -2.69
N ARG A 302 -0.13 -8.26 -1.63
CA ARG A 302 1.23 -8.82 -1.65
C ARG A 302 1.24 -10.34 -1.74
N PHE A 303 0.26 -11.01 -1.13
CA PHE A 303 0.13 -12.46 -1.22
C PHE A 303 -0.20 -12.88 -2.65
N ILE A 304 -1.23 -12.27 -3.25
CA ILE A 304 -1.62 -12.53 -4.63
C ILE A 304 -0.46 -12.25 -5.58
N ASP A 305 0.18 -11.08 -5.49
CA ASP A 305 1.28 -10.70 -6.38
C ASP A 305 2.49 -11.66 -6.34
N ARG A 306 2.80 -12.21 -5.15
CA ARG A 306 3.91 -13.14 -4.95
C ARG A 306 3.62 -14.54 -5.47
N GLN A 307 2.37 -14.99 -5.37
CA GLN A 307 1.98 -16.36 -5.73
C GLN A 307 1.16 -16.41 -7.03
N PHE A 308 0.99 -15.29 -7.73
CA PHE A 308 0.07 -15.16 -8.86
C PHE A 308 0.17 -16.30 -9.87
N ASP A 309 1.40 -16.63 -10.29
CA ASP A 309 1.67 -17.67 -11.28
C ASP A 309 1.33 -19.10 -10.80
N SER A 310 1.11 -19.28 -9.50
CA SER A 310 0.75 -20.55 -8.85
C SER A 310 -0.64 -20.53 -8.19
N LEU A 311 -1.34 -19.39 -8.24
CA LEU A 311 -2.66 -19.23 -7.66
C LEU A 311 -3.72 -19.62 -8.67
N GLU A 312 -4.69 -20.39 -8.21
CA GLU A 312 -5.85 -20.78 -8.99
C GLU A 312 -7.10 -20.11 -8.44
N VAL A 313 -7.87 -19.49 -9.32
CA VAL A 313 -9.18 -18.93 -8.97
C VAL A 313 -10.18 -20.09 -8.98
N VAL A 314 -10.64 -20.48 -7.80
CA VAL A 314 -11.60 -21.59 -7.63
C VAL A 314 -13.03 -21.08 -7.81
N GLU A 315 -13.32 -19.91 -7.25
CA GLU A 315 -14.64 -19.28 -7.31
C GLU A 315 -14.47 -17.76 -7.39
N SER A 316 -15.28 -17.09 -8.22
CA SER A 316 -15.27 -15.63 -8.32
C SER A 316 -16.62 -15.13 -8.84
N SER A 317 -17.07 -13.97 -8.36
CA SER A 317 -18.33 -13.36 -8.84
C SER A 317 -18.26 -12.89 -10.30
N SER A 318 -17.06 -12.69 -10.84
CA SER A 318 -16.78 -12.26 -12.22
C SER A 318 -15.34 -12.61 -12.58
N GLN A 319 -14.98 -12.55 -13.88
CA GLN A 319 -13.62 -12.85 -14.33
C GLN A 319 -12.58 -12.02 -13.57
N PHE A 320 -11.72 -12.70 -12.82
CA PHE A 320 -10.65 -12.08 -12.04
C PHE A 320 -9.44 -11.79 -12.93
N VAL A 321 -9.04 -10.52 -13.02
CA VAL A 321 -7.84 -10.09 -13.73
C VAL A 321 -6.91 -9.38 -12.73
N TRP A 322 -5.64 -9.79 -12.70
CA TRP A 322 -4.65 -9.19 -11.80
C TRP A 322 -3.78 -8.17 -12.54
N PRO A 323 -3.76 -6.90 -12.14
CA PRO A 323 -3.07 -5.84 -12.85
C PRO A 323 -1.56 -5.85 -12.52
N ARG A 324 -0.82 -6.82 -13.06
CA ARG A 324 0.64 -6.97 -12.84
C ARG A 324 1.46 -6.07 -13.77
N ASP A 325 1.11 -6.07 -15.05
CA ASP A 325 1.88 -5.48 -16.14
C ASP A 325 1.09 -4.43 -16.94
N GLU A 326 -0.06 -3.99 -16.42
CA GLU A 326 -0.91 -2.97 -17.07
C GLU A 326 -0.31 -1.56 -17.00
N ILE A 327 0.63 -1.32 -16.08
CA ILE A 327 1.21 0.00 -15.83
C ILE A 327 2.73 -0.02 -16.03
N ASP A 328 3.20 0.79 -16.97
CA ASP A 328 4.59 0.87 -17.39
C ASP A 328 5.48 1.42 -16.28
N ARG A 329 6.48 0.64 -15.86
CA ARG A 329 7.54 1.14 -14.98
C ARG A 329 8.64 1.81 -15.80
N ILE A 330 9.08 2.99 -15.34
CA ILE A 330 10.18 3.72 -15.99
C ILE A 330 11.52 2.97 -15.85
N VAL A 331 11.70 2.26 -14.75
CA VAL A 331 12.87 1.40 -14.52
C VAL A 331 12.44 -0.06 -14.68
N PRO A 332 13.09 -0.86 -15.54
CA PRO A 332 12.82 -2.29 -15.61
C PRO A 332 12.97 -2.93 -14.23
N LYS A 333 12.12 -3.90 -13.93
CA LYS A 333 12.29 -4.76 -12.75
C LYS A 333 13.68 -5.41 -12.86
N GLU A 334 14.65 -4.99 -12.05
CA GLU A 334 15.89 -5.79 -11.92
C GLU A 334 15.44 -7.22 -11.58
N PRO A 335 15.85 -8.25 -12.33
CA PRO A 335 15.53 -9.61 -11.96
C PRO A 335 16.11 -9.84 -10.56
N SER A 336 15.24 -10.29 -9.64
CA SER A 336 15.68 -10.72 -8.31
C SER A 336 16.86 -11.65 -8.52
N ARG A 337 18.04 -11.29 -8.01
CA ARG A 337 19.26 -12.11 -8.09
C ARG A 337 18.89 -13.52 -7.62
N GLN A 338 18.70 -14.44 -8.57
CA GLN A 338 18.59 -15.85 -8.27
C GLN A 338 19.91 -16.22 -7.63
N ARG A 339 19.83 -16.57 -6.34
CA ARG A 339 20.95 -17.12 -5.59
C ARG A 339 21.39 -18.37 -6.36
N PRO A 340 22.65 -18.48 -6.81
CA PRO A 340 23.07 -19.65 -7.57
C PRO A 340 22.84 -20.90 -6.71
N LEU A 341 22.13 -21.88 -7.28
CA LEU A 341 21.98 -23.22 -6.71
C LEU A 341 23.40 -23.77 -6.45
N PRO A 342 23.69 -24.33 -5.27
CA PRO A 342 24.97 -24.99 -5.06
C PRO A 342 25.07 -26.18 -6.03
N SER A 343 26.08 -26.13 -6.89
CA SER A 343 26.48 -27.22 -7.78
C SER A 343 26.70 -28.48 -6.94
N ARG A 344 25.88 -29.50 -7.17
CA ARG A 344 26.16 -30.85 -6.68
C ARG A 344 27.37 -31.38 -7.43
N CYS A 345 28.54 -31.37 -6.80
CA CYS A 345 29.64 -32.23 -7.23
C CYS A 345 29.22 -33.68 -7.00
N SER A 346 29.05 -34.40 -8.10
CA SER A 346 29.01 -35.86 -8.17
C SER A 346 30.39 -36.39 -7.80
N THR A 347 30.54 -37.02 -6.64
CA THR A 347 31.59 -38.01 -6.39
C THR A 347 31.03 -39.37 -6.77
N ALA A 348 31.37 -39.81 -7.98
CA ALA A 348 31.40 -41.22 -8.34
C ALA A 348 32.83 -41.71 -8.13
N VAL A 349 33.03 -42.62 -7.17
CA VAL A 349 34.14 -43.55 -7.16
C VAL A 349 33.55 -44.92 -6.86
N ALA A 350 33.97 -45.88 -7.68
CA ALA A 350 33.60 -47.28 -7.69
C ALA A 350 33.94 -48.03 -6.40
#